data_AF-A0A1W9LCV0-F1
#
_entry.id   AF-A0A1W9LCV0-F1
#
_cell.length_a   1.000
_cell.length_b   1.000
_cell.length_c   1.000
_cell.angle_alpha   90.00
_cell.angle_beta   90.00
_cell.angle_gamma   90.00
#
_symmetry.space_group_name_H-M   'P 1'
#
loop_
_entity.id
_entity.type
_entity.pdbx_description
1 polymer ?
#
loop_
_entity_poly.entity_id
_entity_poly.type
_entity_poly.pdbx_seq_one_letter_code
_entity_poly.pdbx_strand_id
1 'polypeptide(L)'
;MSEHEVERDWAGVNLADAEAVVAHALDRYHPAVALASSFSMEDCILMDLLARRRKDARVFALDTGRLNPETYECAEAMGAPPHCDFHCTSFFARGPLVVSIASGGHTPALSAALRRRLEAAVGSGWQTAACRMAEARGRLGPGPARRALMKAITADAGLMDALARNDHRAIRARIVRLAGRPGGARRNHEKMEGRATRGRGDGPSGAQGSGSQ
;
A
#
# COMPACT_ATOMS: atom_id res chain seq x y z
N MET A 1 -6.86 17.25 -4.10
CA MET A 1 -7.18 17.72 -5.45
C MET A 1 -7.84 16.58 -6.19
N SER A 2 -8.96 16.83 -6.84
CA SER A 2 -9.55 15.90 -7.81
C SER A 2 -8.66 15.82 -9.06
N GLU A 3 -8.80 14.75 -9.85
CA GLU A 3 -8.03 14.55 -11.08
C GLU A 3 -8.19 15.73 -12.06
N HIS A 4 -9.42 16.25 -12.20
CA HIS A 4 -9.72 17.44 -13.00
C HIS A 4 -9.09 18.74 -12.47
N GLU A 5 -8.77 18.83 -11.18
CA GLU A 5 -8.07 20.00 -10.62
C GLU A 5 -6.57 19.95 -10.95
N VAL A 6 -5.98 18.76 -10.98
CA VAL A 6 -4.58 18.57 -11.36
C VAL A 6 -4.40 18.91 -12.83
N GLU A 7 -5.26 18.38 -13.71
CA GLU A 7 -5.15 18.61 -15.15
C GLU A 7 -5.26 20.10 -15.50
N ARG A 8 -6.14 20.85 -14.81
CA ARG A 8 -6.22 22.31 -14.95
C ARG A 8 -5.00 23.05 -14.43
N ASP A 9 -4.42 22.62 -13.30
CA ASP A 9 -3.23 23.25 -12.71
C ASP A 9 -2.01 23.14 -13.63
N TRP A 10 -1.90 22.06 -14.39
CA TRP A 10 -0.78 21.78 -15.30
C TRP A 10 -1.03 22.15 -16.77
N ALA A 11 -2.24 22.56 -17.14
CA ALA A 11 -2.63 22.80 -18.54
C ALA A 11 -1.78 23.86 -19.27
N GLY A 12 -1.18 24.81 -18.52
CA GLY A 12 -0.31 25.86 -19.08
C GLY A 12 1.18 25.53 -19.10
N VAL A 13 1.58 24.36 -18.61
CA VAL A 13 2.99 23.98 -18.47
C VAL A 13 3.40 23.10 -19.66
N ASN A 14 4.50 23.46 -20.32
CA ASN A 14 5.11 22.58 -21.32
C ASN A 14 5.73 21.37 -20.64
N LEU A 15 5.05 20.22 -20.66
CA LEU A 15 5.53 19.00 -20.01
C LEU A 15 6.77 18.37 -20.68
N ALA A 16 7.14 18.81 -21.89
CA ALA A 16 8.38 18.40 -22.54
C ALA A 16 9.60 19.21 -22.06
N ASP A 17 9.39 20.26 -21.29
CA ASP A 17 10.44 21.11 -20.72
C ASP A 17 10.59 20.83 -19.21
N ALA A 18 11.69 20.17 -18.85
CA ALA A 18 11.97 19.82 -17.46
C ALA A 18 12.10 21.04 -16.55
N GLU A 19 12.66 22.16 -17.02
CA GLU A 19 12.78 23.39 -16.22
C GLU A 19 11.41 24.00 -15.94
N ALA A 20 10.53 24.04 -16.93
CA ALA A 20 9.16 24.52 -16.77
C ALA A 20 8.37 23.67 -15.77
N VAL A 21 8.52 22.34 -15.85
CA VAL A 21 7.88 21.39 -14.92
C VAL A 21 8.39 21.59 -13.49
N VAL A 22 9.71 21.65 -13.30
CA VAL A 22 10.33 21.83 -11.98
C VAL A 22 9.96 23.19 -11.39
N ALA A 23 9.97 24.26 -12.19
CA ALA A 23 9.60 25.59 -11.76
C ALA A 23 8.14 25.64 -11.29
N HIS A 24 7.20 25.11 -12.09
CA HIS A 24 5.78 25.06 -11.71
C HIS A 24 5.57 24.25 -10.43
N ALA A 25 6.22 23.08 -10.32
CA ALA A 25 6.13 22.23 -9.15
C ALA A 25 6.59 22.94 -7.87
N LEU A 26 7.74 23.61 -7.93
CA LEU A 26 8.27 24.34 -6.78
C LEU A 26 7.43 25.57 -6.45
N ASP A 27 7.05 26.38 -7.42
CA ASP A 27 6.31 27.63 -7.19
C ASP A 27 4.91 27.36 -6.62
N ARG A 28 4.29 26.25 -7.04
CA ARG A 28 2.91 25.91 -6.64
C ARG A 28 2.82 25.12 -5.34
N TYR A 29 3.75 24.19 -5.13
CA TYR A 29 3.63 23.16 -4.09
C TYR A 29 4.71 23.22 -3.01
N HIS A 30 5.75 24.04 -3.13
CA HIS A 30 6.68 24.24 -2.01
C HIS A 30 5.96 24.95 -0.84
N PRO A 31 6.21 24.56 0.43
CA PRO A 31 7.17 23.56 0.92
C PRO A 31 6.57 22.15 1.04
N ALA A 32 5.41 21.84 0.47
CA ALA A 32 4.76 20.54 0.57
C ALA A 32 5.31 19.49 -0.43
N VAL A 33 5.98 19.91 -1.50
CA VAL A 33 6.67 19.02 -2.47
C VAL A 33 8.10 18.71 -2.04
N ALA A 34 8.60 17.52 -2.37
CA ALA A 34 9.99 17.10 -2.20
C ALA A 34 10.36 16.09 -3.30
N LEU A 35 11.61 16.09 -3.75
CA LEU A 35 12.12 15.08 -4.68
C LEU A 35 12.53 13.82 -3.91
N ALA A 36 11.96 12.68 -4.27
CA ALA A 36 12.46 11.37 -3.86
C ALA A 36 13.59 10.96 -4.81
N SER A 37 14.81 10.83 -4.30
CA SER A 37 16.00 10.54 -5.11
C SER A 37 16.59 9.18 -4.75
N SER A 38 16.97 8.44 -5.78
CA SER A 38 17.84 7.26 -5.69
C SER A 38 19.27 7.53 -6.18
N PHE A 39 19.59 8.80 -6.46
CA PHE A 39 20.84 9.24 -7.09
C PHE A 39 21.07 8.59 -8.45
N SER A 40 19.98 8.36 -9.19
CA SER A 40 20.06 8.07 -10.62
C SER A 40 20.53 9.31 -11.40
N MET A 41 20.93 9.13 -12.66
CA MET A 41 21.38 10.24 -13.49
C MET A 41 20.28 11.30 -13.65
N GLU A 42 19.04 10.85 -13.80
CA GLU A 42 17.84 11.68 -13.90
C GLU A 42 17.60 12.45 -12.60
N ASP A 43 17.74 11.78 -11.45
CA ASP A 43 17.59 12.44 -10.15
C ASP A 43 18.67 13.52 -9.94
N CYS A 44 19.91 13.27 -10.37
CA CYS A 44 21.00 14.24 -10.29
C CYS A 44 20.72 15.49 -11.15
N ILE A 45 20.16 15.32 -12.35
CA ILE A 45 19.72 16.43 -13.19
C ILE A 45 18.60 17.21 -12.51
N LEU A 46 17.58 16.52 -11.98
CA LEU A 46 16.49 17.17 -11.25
C LEU A 46 16.98 17.91 -10.01
N MET A 47 17.93 17.35 -9.27
CA MET A 47 18.58 17.99 -8.12
C MET A 47 19.30 19.28 -8.51
N ASP A 48 20.04 19.30 -9.63
CA ASP A 48 20.66 20.52 -10.17
C ASP A 48 19.60 21.58 -10.54
N LEU A 49 18.54 21.20 -11.26
CA LEU A 49 17.45 22.10 -11.63
C LEU A 49 16.75 22.70 -10.41
N LEU A 50 16.44 21.86 -9.41
CA LEU A 50 15.85 22.29 -8.14
C LEU A 50 16.78 23.28 -7.42
N ALA A 51 18.07 22.94 -7.29
CA ALA A 51 19.05 23.74 -6.55
C ALA A 51 19.40 25.06 -7.24
N ARG A 52 19.26 25.17 -8.56
CA ARG A 52 19.36 26.42 -9.32
C ARG A 52 18.15 27.32 -9.09
N ARG A 53 16.95 26.73 -9.02
CA ARG A 53 15.71 27.49 -8.82
C ARG A 53 15.55 27.96 -7.37
N ARG A 54 15.80 27.09 -6.39
CA ARG A 54 15.59 27.38 -4.96
C ARG A 54 16.57 26.60 -4.09
N LYS A 55 17.21 27.29 -3.15
CA LYS A 55 18.14 26.67 -2.19
C LYS A 55 17.44 25.88 -1.09
N ASP A 56 16.17 26.17 -0.81
CA ASP A 56 15.32 25.48 0.18
C ASP A 56 14.47 24.36 -0.44
N ALA A 57 14.81 23.92 -1.66
CA ALA A 57 14.17 22.76 -2.28
C ALA A 57 14.47 21.50 -1.47
N ARG A 58 13.43 20.71 -1.19
CA ARG A 58 13.53 19.52 -0.36
C ARG A 58 13.82 18.29 -1.22
N VAL A 59 14.82 17.53 -0.81
CA VAL A 59 15.19 16.25 -1.43
C VAL A 59 15.28 15.22 -0.32
N PHE A 60 14.80 14.01 -0.57
CA PHE A 60 15.01 12.89 0.34
C PHE A 60 15.40 11.65 -0.44
N ALA A 61 16.22 10.80 0.18
CA ALA A 61 16.60 9.50 -0.36
C ALA A 61 16.21 8.39 0.62
N LEU A 62 15.80 7.24 0.08
CA LEU A 62 15.45 6.06 0.86
C LEU A 62 16.57 5.02 0.77
N ASP A 63 17.29 4.81 1.87
CA ASP A 63 18.23 3.70 1.96
C ASP A 63 17.57 2.47 2.57
N THR A 64 17.58 1.38 1.81
CA THR A 64 17.09 0.05 2.22
C THR A 64 18.22 -0.93 2.57
N GLY A 65 19.46 -0.44 2.69
CA GLY A 65 20.69 -1.23 2.87
C GLY A 65 21.06 -2.11 1.67
N ARG A 66 20.58 -1.75 0.47
CA ARG A 66 20.79 -2.50 -0.78
C ARG A 66 21.34 -1.64 -1.92
N LEU A 67 21.70 -0.39 -1.65
CA LEU A 67 22.34 0.47 -2.62
C LEU A 67 23.78 -0.01 -2.84
N ASN A 68 24.26 0.13 -4.07
CA ASN A 68 25.64 -0.17 -4.43
C ASN A 68 26.59 0.93 -3.89
N PRO A 69 27.87 0.61 -3.63
CA PRO A 69 28.86 1.57 -3.15
C PRO A 69 28.89 2.89 -3.94
N GLU A 70 28.80 2.80 -5.27
CA GLU A 70 28.87 3.95 -6.19
C GLU A 70 27.68 4.92 -6.01
N THR A 71 26.53 4.45 -5.52
CA THR A 71 25.39 5.32 -5.19
C THR A 71 25.70 6.19 -3.97
N TYR A 72 26.39 5.65 -2.97
CA TYR A 72 26.81 6.44 -1.82
C TYR A 72 27.86 7.48 -2.21
N GLU A 73 28.82 7.08 -3.04
CA GLU A 73 29.84 8.00 -3.59
C GLU A 73 29.19 9.13 -4.40
N CYS A 74 28.18 8.81 -5.22
CA CYS A 74 27.42 9.82 -5.96
C CYS A 74 26.67 10.77 -5.02
N ALA A 75 26.02 10.24 -3.98
CA ALA A 75 25.33 11.05 -2.98
C ALA A 75 26.27 12.02 -2.23
N GLU A 76 27.47 11.55 -1.88
CA GLU A 76 28.51 12.38 -1.27
C GLU A 76 29.03 13.44 -2.26
N ALA A 77 29.33 13.05 -3.50
CA ALA A 77 29.85 13.95 -4.53
C ALA A 77 28.85 15.05 -4.93
N MET A 78 27.55 14.76 -4.89
CA MET A 78 26.48 15.74 -5.12
C MET A 78 26.35 16.76 -3.97
N GLY A 79 27.15 16.62 -2.91
CA GLY A 79 27.22 17.59 -1.82
C GLY A 79 25.86 17.81 -1.16
N ALA A 80 25.15 16.70 -0.91
CA ALA A 80 23.81 16.62 -0.34
C ALA A 80 23.39 17.95 0.30
N PRO A 81 22.54 18.76 -0.38
CA PRO A 81 22.19 20.10 0.07
C PRO A 81 21.85 20.11 1.57
N PRO A 82 21.96 21.25 2.28
CA PRO A 82 21.55 21.34 3.69
C PRO A 82 20.07 20.96 3.95
N HIS A 83 19.29 20.64 2.91
CA HIS A 83 17.90 20.16 2.92
C HIS A 83 17.72 18.79 2.23
N CYS A 84 18.81 18.07 1.98
CA CYS A 84 18.77 16.69 1.53
C CYS A 84 18.66 15.79 2.76
N ASP A 85 17.43 15.42 3.10
CA ASP A 85 17.18 14.51 4.20
C ASP A 85 17.45 13.08 3.70
N PHE A 86 18.70 12.63 3.83
CA PHE A 86 18.99 11.21 3.65
C PHE A 86 18.27 10.44 4.76
N HIS A 87 17.13 9.86 4.42
CA HIS A 87 16.39 9.04 5.36
C HIS A 87 17.07 7.69 5.41
N CYS A 88 18.11 7.59 6.25
CA CYS A 88 18.64 6.32 6.74
C CYS A 88 17.51 5.60 7.47
N THR A 89 16.74 4.79 6.74
CA THR A 89 15.74 3.96 7.38
C THR A 89 16.49 2.85 8.09
N SER A 90 16.43 2.85 9.42
CA SER A 90 16.94 1.73 10.19
C SER A 90 15.95 0.58 10.01
N PHE A 91 16.34 -0.46 9.28
CA PHE A 91 15.47 -1.62 9.04
C PHE A 91 16.07 -2.89 9.64
N PHE A 92 15.21 -3.87 9.86
CA PHE A 92 15.64 -5.25 10.13
C PHE A 92 14.62 -6.22 9.53
N ALA A 93 15.07 -7.44 9.28
CA ALA A 93 14.25 -8.49 8.71
C ALA A 93 14.18 -9.72 9.64
N ARG A 94 13.04 -10.41 9.58
CA ARG A 94 12.77 -11.69 10.24
C ARG A 94 12.06 -12.59 9.23
N GLY A 95 12.85 -13.20 8.36
CA GLY A 95 12.36 -13.91 7.17
C GLY A 95 11.52 -12.96 6.29
N PRO A 96 10.26 -13.29 5.96
CA PRO A 96 9.43 -12.46 5.09
C PRO A 96 8.85 -11.21 5.77
N LEU A 97 9.07 -11.02 7.09
CA LEU A 97 8.70 -9.80 7.79
C LEU A 97 9.85 -8.79 7.72
N VAL A 98 9.58 -7.60 7.19
CA VAL A 98 10.51 -6.47 7.14
C VAL A 98 9.91 -5.31 7.93
N VAL A 99 10.72 -4.68 8.77
CA VAL A 99 10.34 -3.48 9.52
C VAL A 99 11.34 -2.38 9.18
N SER A 100 10.84 -1.24 8.71
CA SER A 100 11.63 -0.04 8.43
C SER A 100 11.23 1.09 9.39
N ILE A 101 12.22 1.80 9.92
CA ILE A 101 12.05 2.87 10.91
C ILE A 101 12.69 4.13 10.35
N ALA A 102 11.92 5.21 10.28
CA ALA A 102 12.39 6.50 9.77
C ALA A 102 12.07 7.62 10.78
N SER A 103 13.02 8.53 11.00
CA SER A 103 12.86 9.76 11.78
C SER A 103 12.67 11.00 10.90
N GLY A 104 12.50 10.81 9.59
CA GLY A 104 12.43 11.91 8.64
C GLY A 104 13.72 12.75 8.59
N GLY A 105 14.90 12.15 8.82
CA GLY A 105 16.19 12.85 8.73
C GLY A 105 16.61 13.60 10.00
N HIS A 106 15.65 13.97 10.86
CA HIS A 106 15.91 14.78 12.06
C HIS A 106 16.74 14.08 13.14
N THR A 107 16.58 12.76 13.32
CA THR A 107 17.23 12.00 14.41
C THR A 107 17.63 10.56 14.02
N PRO A 108 18.65 10.36 13.16
CA PRO A 108 19.10 9.02 12.75
C PRO A 108 19.49 8.11 13.92
N ALA A 109 20.12 8.68 14.97
CA ALA A 109 20.49 7.94 16.18
C ALA A 109 19.29 7.35 16.94
N LEU A 110 18.16 8.07 16.96
CA LEU A 110 16.92 7.58 17.57
C LEU A 110 16.30 6.45 16.76
N SER A 111 16.37 6.55 15.42
CA SER A 111 15.93 5.47 14.52
C SER A 111 16.76 4.19 14.75
N ALA A 112 18.08 4.32 14.88
CA ALA A 112 18.97 3.20 15.19
C ALA A 112 18.71 2.60 16.58
N ALA A 113 18.45 3.44 17.59
CA ALA A 113 18.10 2.99 18.93
C ALA A 113 16.76 2.25 18.96
N LEU A 114 15.74 2.76 18.27
CA LEU A 114 14.45 2.11 18.13
C LEU A 114 14.55 0.79 17.37
N ARG A 115 15.37 0.73 16.31
CA ARG A 115 15.68 -0.51 15.59
C ARG A 115 16.22 -1.58 16.53
N ARG A 116 17.24 -1.28 17.34
CA ARG A 116 17.82 -2.25 18.29
C ARG A 116 16.77 -2.77 19.28
N ARG A 117 15.89 -1.90 19.80
CA ARG A 117 14.82 -2.28 20.73
C ARG A 117 13.78 -3.18 20.05
N LEU A 118 13.32 -2.81 18.86
CA LEU A 118 12.34 -3.59 18.11
C LEU A 118 12.93 -4.92 17.64
N GLU A 119 14.18 -4.93 17.20
CA GLU A 119 14.86 -6.13 16.75
C GLU A 119 15.02 -7.17 17.88
N ALA A 120 15.26 -6.71 19.11
CA ALA A 120 15.27 -7.56 20.30
C ALA A 120 13.87 -8.08 20.68
N ALA A 121 12.82 -7.26 20.50
CA ALA A 121 11.44 -7.65 20.80
C ALA A 121 10.84 -8.58 19.72
N VAL A 122 11.25 -8.44 18.47
CA VAL A 122 10.76 -9.24 17.33
C VAL A 122 11.62 -10.50 17.18
N GLY A 123 11.31 -11.49 18.03
CA GLY A 123 11.94 -12.81 18.04
C GLY A 123 11.59 -13.69 16.83
N SER A 124 12.12 -14.92 16.81
CA SER A 124 11.94 -15.92 15.73
C SER A 124 10.48 -16.34 15.49
N GLY A 125 9.61 -16.15 16.47
CA GLY A 125 8.17 -16.40 16.40
C GLY A 125 7.49 -15.53 15.34
N TRP A 126 7.95 -14.28 15.17
CA TRP A 126 7.45 -13.38 14.13
C TRP A 126 7.76 -13.88 12.72
N GLN A 127 8.96 -14.41 12.50
CA GLN A 127 9.31 -15.07 11.24
C GLN A 127 8.40 -16.28 10.99
N THR A 128 8.15 -17.09 12.02
CA THR A 128 7.25 -18.25 11.90
C THR A 128 5.84 -17.81 11.54
N ALA A 129 5.33 -16.76 12.19
CA ALA A 129 4.04 -16.21 11.88
C ALA A 129 3.98 -15.72 10.43
N ALA A 130 4.96 -14.92 10.00
CA ALA A 130 5.02 -14.36 8.66
C ALA A 130 5.10 -15.44 7.56
N CYS A 131 5.91 -16.49 7.75
CA CYS A 131 5.96 -17.63 6.81
C CYS A 131 4.61 -18.35 6.72
N ARG A 132 3.99 -18.67 7.87
CA ARG A 132 2.70 -19.38 7.89
C ARG A 132 1.57 -18.52 7.31
N MET A 133 1.68 -17.21 7.48
CA MET A 133 0.78 -16.26 6.87
C MET A 133 0.90 -16.19 5.36
N ALA A 134 2.13 -16.17 4.83
CA ALA A 134 2.37 -16.22 3.40
C ALA A 134 1.79 -17.51 2.79
N GLU A 135 2.01 -18.66 3.44
CA GLU A 135 1.43 -19.95 3.03
C GLU A 135 -0.11 -19.93 3.04
N ALA A 136 -0.73 -19.47 4.14
CA ALA A 136 -2.18 -19.40 4.25
C ALA A 136 -2.80 -18.46 3.20
N ARG A 137 -2.16 -17.31 2.96
CA ARG A 137 -2.56 -16.35 1.91
C ARG A 137 -2.45 -16.97 0.52
N GLY A 138 -1.40 -17.72 0.24
CA GLY A 138 -1.18 -18.38 -1.05
C GLY A 138 -2.29 -19.37 -1.40
N ARG A 139 -2.87 -20.04 -0.40
CA ARG A 139 -3.97 -21.00 -0.58
C ARG A 139 -5.34 -20.35 -0.83
N LEU A 140 -5.58 -19.14 -0.32
CA LEU A 140 -6.91 -18.51 -0.31
C LEU A 140 -7.25 -17.69 -1.57
N GLY A 141 -6.30 -17.49 -2.49
CA GLY A 141 -6.48 -16.63 -3.65
C GLY A 141 -6.82 -15.17 -3.30
N PRO A 142 -6.97 -14.27 -4.29
CA PRO A 142 -7.54 -12.95 -4.06
C PRO A 142 -9.04 -13.04 -3.75
N GLY A 143 -9.51 -12.43 -2.67
CA GLY A 143 -10.95 -12.42 -2.36
C GLY A 143 -11.33 -12.09 -0.93
N PRO A 144 -12.64 -12.21 -0.59
CA PRO A 144 -13.18 -11.91 0.73
C PRO A 144 -12.57 -12.76 1.85
N ALA A 145 -12.29 -14.05 1.59
CA ALA A 145 -11.69 -14.96 2.56
C ALA A 145 -10.27 -14.51 2.98
N ARG A 146 -9.46 -14.07 2.02
CA ARG A 146 -8.13 -13.50 2.30
C ARG A 146 -8.21 -12.23 3.13
N ARG A 147 -9.14 -11.32 2.82
CA ARG A 147 -9.35 -10.09 3.62
C ARG A 147 -9.82 -10.41 5.04
N ALA A 148 -10.72 -11.40 5.19
CA ALA A 148 -11.19 -11.85 6.50
C ALA A 148 -10.05 -12.43 7.34
N LEU A 149 -9.17 -13.25 6.74
CA LEU A 149 -7.97 -13.74 7.41
C LEU A 149 -7.08 -12.59 7.91
N MET A 150 -6.78 -11.60 7.05
CA MET A 150 -5.95 -10.44 7.43
C MET A 150 -6.53 -9.67 8.62
N LYS A 151 -7.85 -9.48 8.66
CA LYS A 151 -8.54 -8.81 9.77
C LYS A 151 -8.53 -9.65 11.06
N ALA A 152 -8.71 -10.96 10.93
CA ALA A 152 -8.83 -11.85 12.09
C ALA A 152 -7.51 -11.95 12.88
N ILE A 153 -6.37 -11.80 12.21
CA ILE A 153 -5.03 -11.87 12.83
C ILE A 153 -4.77 -10.68 13.74
N THR A 154 -5.12 -9.47 13.29
CA THR A 154 -4.92 -8.25 14.09
C THR A 154 -5.80 -8.23 15.33
N ALA A 155 -6.92 -8.98 15.30
CA ALA A 155 -7.85 -9.11 16.41
C ALA A 155 -7.57 -10.30 17.34
N ASP A 156 -6.66 -11.21 16.98
CA ASP A 156 -6.38 -12.41 17.78
C ASP A 156 -5.38 -12.10 18.90
N ALA A 157 -5.90 -11.69 20.06
CA ALA A 157 -5.10 -11.30 21.23
C ALA A 157 -4.08 -12.38 21.63
N GLY A 158 -4.47 -13.65 21.58
CA GLY A 158 -3.55 -14.70 22.00
C GLY A 158 -2.53 -15.13 20.94
N LEU A 159 -2.64 -14.68 19.69
CA LEU A 159 -1.55 -14.74 18.72
C LEU A 159 -0.47 -13.73 19.12
N MET A 160 -0.87 -12.53 19.55
CA MET A 160 0.06 -11.54 20.08
C MET A 160 0.77 -12.06 21.34
N ASP A 161 0.04 -12.73 22.24
CA ASP A 161 0.64 -13.38 23.41
C ASP A 161 1.62 -14.49 23.03
N ALA A 162 1.29 -15.30 22.03
CA ALA A 162 2.15 -16.37 21.54
C ALA A 162 3.42 -15.82 20.86
N LEU A 163 3.31 -14.70 20.14
CA LEU A 163 4.42 -13.96 19.58
C LEU A 163 5.33 -13.38 20.67
N ALA A 164 4.74 -12.79 21.71
CA ALA A 164 5.47 -12.23 22.85
C ALA A 164 6.28 -13.30 23.61
N ARG A 165 5.72 -14.52 23.74
CA ARG A 165 6.41 -15.67 24.37
C ARG A 165 7.32 -16.45 23.42
N ASN A 166 7.42 -16.05 22.15
CA ASN A 166 8.16 -16.77 21.13
C ASN A 166 7.71 -18.25 20.97
N ASP A 167 6.44 -18.57 21.24
CA ASP A 167 5.90 -19.93 21.21
C ASP A 167 5.50 -20.32 19.78
N HIS A 168 6.45 -20.90 19.06
CA HIS A 168 6.29 -21.34 17.68
C HIS A 168 5.12 -22.32 17.48
N ARG A 169 4.81 -23.17 18.47
CA ARG A 169 3.74 -24.18 18.35
C ARG A 169 2.38 -23.50 18.46
N ALA A 170 2.20 -22.62 19.44
CA ALA A 170 0.96 -21.86 19.61
C ALA A 170 0.70 -20.93 18.41
N ILE A 171 1.74 -20.28 17.88
CA ILE A 171 1.65 -19.42 16.68
C ILE A 171 1.11 -20.22 15.48
N ARG A 172 1.73 -21.37 15.18
CA ARG A 172 1.30 -22.23 14.07
C ARG A 172 -0.15 -22.68 14.23
N ALA A 173 -0.52 -23.15 15.42
CA ALA A 173 -1.87 -23.63 15.70
C ALA A 173 -2.93 -22.53 15.51
N ARG A 174 -2.63 -21.30 15.96
CA ARG A 174 -3.54 -20.16 15.81
C ARG A 174 -3.70 -19.73 14.35
N ILE A 175 -2.60 -19.62 13.60
CA ILE A 175 -2.68 -19.22 12.18
C ILE A 175 -3.46 -20.24 11.36
N VAL A 176 -3.25 -21.54 11.59
CA VAL A 176 -4.03 -22.59 10.92
C VAL A 176 -5.52 -22.48 11.28
N ARG A 177 -5.86 -22.24 12.55
CA ARG A 177 -7.25 -22.04 12.98
C ARG A 177 -7.89 -20.82 12.31
N LEU A 178 -7.17 -19.70 12.25
CA LEU A 178 -7.66 -18.47 11.62
C LEU A 178 -7.85 -18.64 10.11
N ALA A 179 -6.93 -19.33 9.44
CA ALA A 179 -7.02 -19.64 8.02
C ALA A 179 -8.13 -20.65 7.69
N GLY A 180 -8.47 -21.54 8.62
CA GLY A 180 -9.53 -22.53 8.49
C GLY A 180 -10.94 -22.00 8.82
N ARG A 181 -11.10 -20.76 9.30
CA ARG A 181 -12.43 -20.17 9.48
C ARG A 181 -13.03 -19.91 8.10
N PRO A 182 -14.13 -20.60 7.70
CA PRO A 182 -14.82 -20.22 6.48
C PRO A 182 -15.27 -18.76 6.64
N GLY A 183 -14.87 -17.91 5.68
CA GLY A 183 -15.30 -16.52 5.64
C GLY A 183 -16.82 -16.48 5.79
N GLY A 184 -17.30 -15.72 6.76
CA GLY A 184 -18.72 -15.64 7.09
C GLY A 184 -19.56 -15.20 5.91
N ALA A 185 -20.10 -16.16 5.16
CA ALA A 185 -21.35 -16.00 4.46
C ALA A 185 -22.45 -16.26 5.50
N ARG A 186 -22.95 -15.19 6.13
CA ARG A 186 -24.33 -15.21 6.63
C ARG A 186 -25.20 -15.48 5.39
N ARG A 187 -25.74 -16.69 5.27
CA ARG A 187 -26.86 -16.97 4.38
C ARG A 187 -28.08 -16.24 4.95
N ASN A 188 -28.22 -14.98 4.59
CA ASN A 188 -29.51 -14.31 4.62
C ASN A 188 -30.19 -14.60 3.27
N HIS A 189 -31.10 -15.57 3.28
CA HIS A 189 -32.24 -15.58 2.37
C HIS A 189 -33.41 -16.25 3.08
N GLU A 190 -34.03 -15.49 3.97
CA GLU A 190 -35.46 -15.63 4.21
C GLU A 190 -36.20 -14.83 3.13
N LYS A 191 -37.11 -15.54 2.45
CA LYS A 191 -38.43 -15.10 1.96
C LYS A 191 -38.57 -13.74 1.25
N MET A 192 -38.77 -13.81 -0.06
CA MET A 192 -39.66 -12.99 -0.92
C MET A 192 -39.22 -13.34 -2.36
N GLU A 193 -40.01 -13.85 -3.29
CA GLU A 193 -41.35 -13.59 -3.81
C GLU A 193 -41.81 -14.90 -4.50
N GLY A 194 -43.06 -15.20 -4.85
CA GLY A 194 -44.21 -14.36 -5.14
C GLY A 194 -45.16 -15.24 -5.94
N ARG A 195 -46.26 -15.59 -5.29
CA ARG A 195 -47.52 -16.06 -5.84
C ARG A 195 -47.85 -15.42 -7.20
N ALA A 196 -47.71 -16.18 -8.29
CA ALA A 196 -48.26 -15.82 -9.59
C ALA A 196 -49.62 -16.52 -9.79
N THR A 197 -50.69 -15.82 -9.44
CA THR A 197 -52.07 -16.17 -9.82
C THR A 197 -52.63 -15.14 -10.78
N ARG A 198 -53.10 -15.63 -11.95
CA ARG A 198 -54.03 -14.99 -12.93
C ARG A 198 -53.49 -13.74 -13.65
N GLY A 199 -53.66 -13.55 -14.95
CA GLY A 199 -54.43 -14.23 -15.99
C GLY A 199 -54.56 -13.25 -17.17
N ARG A 200 -54.59 -13.76 -18.40
CA ARG A 200 -55.22 -13.09 -19.55
C ARG A 200 -55.37 -14.09 -20.69
N GLY A 201 -56.60 -14.58 -20.84
CA GLY A 201 -57.07 -15.44 -21.91
C GLY A 201 -58.55 -15.13 -22.09
N ASP A 202 -58.84 -13.94 -22.62
CA ASP A 202 -60.13 -13.57 -23.20
C ASP A 202 -59.97 -13.77 -24.72
N GLY A 203 -60.84 -14.44 -25.49
CA GLY A 203 -62.09 -15.14 -25.27
C GLY A 203 -62.61 -15.58 -26.66
N PRO A 204 -63.53 -16.55 -26.80
CA PRO A 204 -64.22 -16.82 -28.05
C PRO A 204 -65.62 -16.20 -28.06
N SER A 205 -66.06 -15.71 -29.22
CA SER A 205 -67.44 -15.76 -29.77
C SER A 205 -67.78 -14.52 -30.60
N GLY A 206 -68.26 -14.75 -31.81
CA GLY A 206 -68.78 -13.72 -32.72
C GLY A 206 -69.08 -14.30 -34.09
N ALA A 207 -70.16 -15.09 -34.19
CA ALA A 207 -70.71 -15.58 -35.44
C ALA A 207 -71.29 -14.43 -36.29
N GLN A 208 -71.12 -14.52 -37.61
CA GLN A 208 -72.08 -14.08 -38.63
C GLN A 208 -71.70 -14.71 -39.97
N GLY A 209 -72.68 -15.36 -40.62
CA GLY A 209 -72.50 -16.05 -41.89
C GLY A 209 -73.03 -15.29 -43.10
N SER A 210 -73.06 -16.03 -44.21
CA SER A 210 -73.82 -15.88 -45.47
C SER A 210 -73.15 -15.19 -46.68
N GLY A 211 -73.20 -15.92 -47.80
CA GLY A 211 -73.18 -15.45 -49.20
C GLY A 211 -71.79 -15.17 -49.79
N SER A 212 -71.42 -15.55 -51.01
CA SER A 212 -72.15 -16.10 -52.15
C SER A 212 -71.14 -16.64 -53.18
N GLN A 213 -71.64 -17.57 -54.01
CA GLN A 213 -71.13 -18.02 -55.33
C GLN A 213 -69.94 -18.97 -55.39
#